data_AF-A0A965URY3-F1
#
_entry.id   AF-A0A965URY3-F1
#
_cell.length_a   1.000
_cell.length_b   1.000
_cell.length_c   1.000
_cell.angle_alpha   90.00
_cell.angle_beta   90.00
_cell.angle_gamma   90.00
#
_symmetry.space_group_name_H-M   'P 1'
#
loop_
_entity.id
_entity.type
_entity.pdbx_description
1 polymer ?
#
loop_
_entity_poly.entity_id
_entity_poly.type
_entity_poly.pdbx_seq_one_letter_code
_entity_poly.pdbx_strand_id
1 'polypeptide(L)'
;GDGVWLESYGVKVASGYLQTGYIRYNTLEPKIYKLLFPRFISTNGGLSLQSIDSAGTSYNIGTYSQGETVTEGGIPYPASAQEYLGFKFTFTRSTADTTLGPIFNGYQIKSLPAIPRQRLIQYPVFCYDHETDKFGVEVGYEGSAWDRMQQLEAVENLGDTLVVQDFRTGESFIGLIEEMDFINRTPTDKRFSGFGGTLLVTIRSV
;
A
#
# COMPACT_ATOMS: atom_id res chain seq x y z
N GLY A 1 -31.37 -19.17 11.45
CA GLY A 1 -32.40 -20.23 11.43
C GLY A 1 -32.07 -21.20 12.53
N ASP A 2 -33.07 -21.68 13.26
CA ASP A 2 -32.93 -22.66 14.34
C ASP A 2 -33.61 -23.97 13.90
N GLY A 3 -32.95 -25.12 14.13
CA GLY A 3 -33.41 -26.45 13.71
C GLY A 3 -32.32 -27.51 13.53
N VAL A 4 -32.72 -28.79 13.54
CA VAL A 4 -31.88 -29.97 13.25
C VAL A 4 -32.05 -30.33 11.78
N TRP A 5 -30.95 -30.33 11.02
CA TRP A 5 -30.94 -30.67 9.60
C TRP A 5 -30.44 -32.10 9.41
N LEU A 6 -31.31 -32.96 8.90
CA LEU A 6 -30.96 -34.32 8.49
C LEU A 6 -30.55 -34.30 7.02
N GLU A 7 -29.40 -34.90 6.70
CA GLU A 7 -28.94 -35.03 5.32
C GLU A 7 -29.90 -35.93 4.54
N SER A 8 -30.49 -35.40 3.46
CA SER A 8 -31.29 -36.21 2.53
C SER A 8 -30.35 -36.93 1.57
N TYR A 9 -30.46 -38.27 1.52
CA TYR A 9 -29.65 -39.12 0.64
C TYR A 9 -29.86 -38.83 -0.86
N GLY A 10 -31.01 -38.24 -1.24
CA GLY A 10 -31.37 -38.02 -2.66
C GLY A 10 -31.43 -36.55 -3.10
N VAL A 11 -31.40 -35.60 -2.17
CA VAL A 11 -31.60 -34.18 -2.51
C VAL A 11 -30.74 -33.29 -1.62
N LYS A 12 -29.71 -32.67 -2.22
CA LYS A 12 -28.95 -31.61 -1.56
C LYS A 12 -29.80 -30.34 -1.42
N VAL A 13 -29.46 -29.52 -0.41
CA VAL A 13 -30.08 -28.21 -0.22
C VAL A 13 -29.84 -27.33 -1.44
N ALA A 14 -30.86 -26.58 -1.87
CA ALA A 14 -30.80 -25.77 -3.09
C ALA A 14 -29.69 -24.70 -3.06
N SER A 15 -29.49 -24.07 -1.90
CA SER A 15 -28.47 -23.06 -1.67
C SER A 15 -28.03 -23.06 -0.21
N GLY A 16 -26.77 -22.72 0.04
CA GLY A 16 -26.20 -22.55 1.37
C GLY A 16 -25.03 -21.57 1.33
N TYR A 17 -24.68 -20.96 2.46
CA TYR A 17 -23.59 -19.99 2.49
C TYR A 17 -22.55 -20.31 3.57
N LEU A 18 -21.30 -19.96 3.28
CA LEU A 18 -20.20 -19.88 4.23
C LEU A 18 -19.80 -18.42 4.35
N GLN A 19 -19.85 -17.87 5.56
CA GLN A 19 -19.37 -16.54 5.85
C GLN A 19 -18.10 -16.63 6.68
N THR A 20 -17.05 -15.92 6.27
CA THR A 20 -15.79 -15.85 7.01
C THR A 20 -15.91 -14.87 8.17
N GLY A 21 -14.99 -14.98 9.14
CA GLY A 21 -14.68 -13.85 10.00
C GLY A 21 -14.02 -12.70 9.22
N TYR A 22 -13.82 -11.57 9.90
CA TYR A 22 -13.10 -10.45 9.33
C TYR A 22 -11.60 -10.75 9.20
N ILE A 23 -11.07 -10.56 7.99
CA ILE A 23 -9.69 -10.88 7.66
C ILE A 23 -8.88 -9.60 7.74
N ARG A 24 -7.86 -9.57 8.60
CA ARG A 24 -7.01 -8.39 8.86
C ARG A 24 -5.50 -8.63 8.72
N TYR A 25 -5.08 -9.85 8.37
CA TYR A 25 -3.67 -10.26 8.32
C TYR A 25 -2.87 -9.96 9.60
N ASN A 26 -3.54 -10.00 10.76
CA ASN A 26 -2.94 -9.70 12.06
C ASN A 26 -2.35 -8.29 12.22
N THR A 27 -2.78 -7.31 11.42
CA THR A 27 -2.39 -5.89 11.54
C THR A 27 -3.61 -4.99 11.52
N LEU A 28 -3.55 -3.89 12.27
CA LEU A 28 -4.58 -2.83 12.34
C LEU A 28 -4.42 -1.75 11.26
N GLU A 29 -3.45 -1.91 10.35
CA GLU A 29 -3.27 -0.94 9.26
C GLU A 29 -4.37 -1.06 8.21
N PRO A 30 -4.89 0.05 7.66
CA PRO A 30 -5.82 0.01 6.55
C PRO A 30 -5.21 -0.67 5.31
N LYS A 31 -6.03 -1.45 4.60
CA LYS A 31 -5.64 -2.21 3.42
C LYS A 31 -6.67 -2.02 2.31
N ILE A 32 -6.21 -2.13 1.08
CA ILE A 32 -7.08 -2.23 -0.09
C ILE A 32 -7.07 -3.70 -0.53
N TYR A 33 -8.19 -4.37 -0.35
CA TYR A 33 -8.42 -5.73 -0.84
C TYR A 33 -8.63 -5.66 -2.35
N LYS A 34 -7.84 -6.41 -3.13
CA LYS A 34 -7.84 -6.28 -4.59
C LYS A 34 -8.35 -7.52 -5.29
N LEU A 35 -7.92 -8.70 -4.85
CA LEU A 35 -8.17 -9.94 -5.56
C LEU A 35 -8.62 -11.03 -4.59
N LEU A 36 -9.60 -11.80 -5.02
CA LEU A 36 -10.07 -13.02 -4.36
C LEU A 36 -10.09 -14.15 -5.38
N PHE A 37 -9.48 -15.28 -5.02
CA PHE A 37 -9.56 -16.50 -5.82
C PHE A 37 -10.32 -17.57 -5.02
N PRO A 38 -11.58 -17.88 -5.35
CA PRO A 38 -12.26 -19.01 -4.75
C PRO A 38 -11.69 -20.31 -5.33
N ARG A 39 -11.24 -21.22 -4.48
CA ARG A 39 -10.77 -22.54 -4.89
C ARG A 39 -11.92 -23.51 -4.73
N PHE A 40 -12.71 -23.70 -5.79
CA PHE A 40 -13.84 -24.64 -5.78
C PHE A 40 -14.00 -25.33 -7.14
N ILE A 41 -14.69 -26.47 -7.14
CA ILE A 41 -15.03 -27.24 -8.34
C ILE A 41 -16.47 -26.90 -8.74
N SER A 42 -16.64 -26.24 -9.88
CA SER A 42 -17.91 -25.73 -10.40
C SER A 42 -18.73 -26.76 -11.20
N THR A 43 -18.23 -27.98 -11.42
CA THR A 43 -18.86 -29.02 -12.26
C THR A 43 -20.33 -29.26 -11.90
N ASN A 44 -20.65 -29.25 -10.60
CA ASN A 44 -21.97 -29.60 -10.08
C ASN A 44 -22.61 -28.49 -9.23
N GLY A 45 -22.37 -27.23 -9.57
CA GLY A 45 -23.05 -26.10 -8.93
C GLY A 45 -22.30 -24.79 -9.09
N GLY A 46 -22.95 -23.70 -8.69
CA GLY A 46 -22.40 -22.35 -8.79
C GLY A 46 -21.97 -21.77 -7.45
N LEU A 47 -21.31 -20.62 -7.52
CA LEU A 47 -20.86 -19.85 -6.37
C LEU A 47 -21.09 -18.36 -6.60
N SER A 48 -21.78 -17.70 -5.68
CA SER A 48 -21.84 -16.24 -5.59
C SER A 48 -20.94 -15.74 -4.46
N LEU A 49 -20.18 -14.68 -4.75
CA LEU A 49 -19.21 -14.06 -3.85
C LEU A 49 -19.71 -12.69 -3.41
N GLN A 50 -19.65 -12.45 -2.10
CA GLN A 50 -19.90 -11.14 -1.55
C GLN A 50 -18.75 -10.73 -0.62
N SER A 51 -18.38 -9.45 -0.64
CA SER A 51 -17.58 -8.83 0.43
C SER A 51 -18.51 -8.24 1.49
N ILE A 52 -18.04 -8.18 2.73
CA ILE A 52 -18.77 -7.61 3.88
C ILE A 52 -17.88 -6.55 4.50
N ASP A 53 -18.35 -5.29 4.49
CA ASP A 53 -17.64 -4.17 5.08
C ASP A 53 -17.69 -4.16 6.62
N SER A 54 -17.04 -3.15 7.23
CA SER A 54 -16.98 -3.00 8.69
C SER A 54 -18.33 -2.71 9.36
N ALA A 55 -19.31 -2.22 8.61
CA ALA A 55 -20.67 -1.98 9.07
C ALA A 55 -21.57 -3.22 8.89
N GLY A 56 -21.06 -4.32 8.33
CA GLY A 56 -21.82 -5.53 8.03
C GLY A 56 -22.59 -5.48 6.71
N THR A 57 -22.36 -4.45 5.88
CA THR A 57 -22.99 -4.33 4.56
C THR A 57 -22.36 -5.30 3.58
N SER A 58 -23.18 -6.06 2.87
CA SER A 58 -22.72 -7.05 1.89
C SER A 58 -22.79 -6.51 0.46
N TYR A 59 -21.73 -6.67 -0.30
CA TYR A 59 -21.62 -6.26 -1.71
C TYR A 59 -21.33 -7.48 -2.57
N ASN A 60 -22.10 -7.69 -3.65
CA ASN A 60 -21.78 -8.73 -4.63
C ASN A 60 -20.52 -8.35 -5.40
N ILE A 61 -19.51 -9.24 -5.40
CA ILE A 61 -18.22 -9.02 -6.06
C ILE A 61 -17.96 -9.98 -7.21
N GLY A 62 -18.76 -11.05 -7.34
CA GLY A 62 -18.64 -11.98 -8.46
C GLY A 62 -19.58 -13.17 -8.35
N THR A 63 -19.78 -13.85 -9.46
CA THR A 63 -20.59 -15.08 -9.56
C THR A 63 -19.94 -16.02 -10.55
N TYR A 64 -19.96 -17.31 -10.24
CA TYR A 64 -19.55 -18.40 -11.13
C TYR A 64 -20.73 -19.35 -11.30
N SER A 65 -21.10 -19.60 -12.55
CA SER A 65 -22.15 -20.54 -12.92
C SER A 65 -21.66 -21.98 -12.85
N GLN A 66 -22.61 -22.92 -12.85
CA GLN A 66 -22.28 -24.34 -12.95
C GLN A 66 -21.50 -24.62 -14.25
N GLY A 67 -20.38 -25.33 -14.12
CA GLY A 67 -19.48 -25.66 -15.22
C GLY A 67 -18.55 -24.53 -15.67
N GLU A 68 -18.61 -23.35 -15.04
CA GLU A 68 -17.77 -22.21 -15.42
C GLU A 68 -16.32 -22.40 -14.94
N THR A 69 -15.35 -21.95 -15.75
CA THR A 69 -13.94 -21.94 -15.36
C THR A 69 -13.71 -20.96 -14.21
N VAL A 70 -13.20 -21.47 -13.09
CA VAL A 70 -12.97 -20.66 -11.90
C VAL A 70 -11.63 -19.91 -12.01
N THR A 71 -11.70 -18.58 -11.98
CA THR A 71 -10.55 -17.66 -12.08
C THR A 71 -10.46 -16.74 -10.87
N GLU A 72 -9.38 -15.98 -10.76
CA GLU A 72 -9.26 -14.92 -9.76
C GLU A 72 -10.17 -13.73 -10.13
N GLY A 73 -10.96 -13.26 -9.17
CA GLY A 73 -11.87 -12.13 -9.30
C GLY A 73 -11.39 -10.88 -8.55
N GLY A 74 -11.81 -9.71 -9.02
CA GLY A 74 -11.56 -8.44 -8.34
C GLY A 74 -12.45 -8.23 -7.11
N ILE A 75 -11.97 -7.45 -6.16
CA ILE A 75 -12.75 -6.97 -5.01
C ILE A 75 -12.95 -5.46 -5.19
N PRO A 76 -13.98 -5.01 -5.93
CA PRO A 76 -14.20 -3.59 -6.19
C PRO A 76 -14.82 -2.85 -5.00
N TYR A 77 -15.43 -3.58 -4.06
CA TYR A 77 -16.15 -3.01 -2.93
C TYR A 77 -15.70 -3.65 -1.61
N PRO A 78 -15.61 -2.85 -0.53
CA PRO A 78 -15.70 -1.38 -0.51
C PRO A 78 -14.50 -0.72 -1.21
N ALA A 79 -14.72 0.46 -1.82
CA ALA A 79 -13.70 1.14 -2.63
C ALA A 79 -12.59 1.83 -1.82
N SER A 80 -12.88 2.16 -0.56
CA SER A 80 -11.92 2.77 0.37
C SER A 80 -11.10 1.72 1.11
N ALA A 81 -9.96 2.15 1.66
CA ALA A 81 -9.14 1.31 2.52
C ALA A 81 -9.94 0.85 3.75
N GLN A 82 -9.80 -0.43 4.10
CA GLN A 82 -10.45 -1.05 5.26
C GLN A 82 -9.38 -1.72 6.13
N GLU A 83 -9.52 -1.63 7.45
CA GLU A 83 -8.66 -2.40 8.37
C GLU A 83 -8.85 -3.92 8.17
N TYR A 84 -10.10 -4.31 7.94
CA TYR A 84 -10.54 -5.69 7.81
C TYR A 84 -11.69 -5.84 6.82
N LEU A 85 -11.84 -7.03 6.22
CA LEU A 85 -12.94 -7.34 5.30
C LEU A 85 -13.41 -8.79 5.47
N GLY A 86 -14.72 -9.00 5.46
CA GLY A 86 -15.34 -10.32 5.51
C GLY A 86 -15.77 -10.77 4.12
N PHE A 87 -15.97 -12.08 3.93
CA PHE A 87 -16.48 -12.63 2.68
C PHE A 87 -17.60 -13.63 2.95
N LYS A 88 -18.58 -13.64 2.05
CA LYS A 88 -19.67 -14.59 2.04
C LYS A 88 -19.71 -15.32 0.71
N PHE A 89 -19.61 -16.63 0.79
CA PHE A 89 -19.62 -17.57 -0.32
C PHE A 89 -20.99 -18.26 -0.32
N THR A 90 -21.83 -17.99 -1.30
CA THR A 90 -23.15 -18.63 -1.43
C THR A 90 -23.09 -19.68 -2.53
N PHE A 91 -23.19 -20.94 -2.14
CA PHE A 91 -23.15 -22.10 -3.02
C PHE A 91 -24.55 -22.45 -3.49
N THR A 92 -24.67 -22.88 -4.74
CA THR A 92 -25.91 -23.42 -5.31
C THR A 92 -25.65 -24.84 -5.78
N ARG A 93 -26.59 -25.75 -5.52
CA ARG A 93 -26.47 -27.16 -5.99
C ARG A 93 -26.59 -27.26 -7.51
N SER A 94 -26.30 -28.44 -8.06
CA SER A 94 -26.47 -28.70 -9.48
C SER A 94 -27.93 -28.58 -9.90
N THR A 95 -28.14 -27.97 -11.07
CA THR A 95 -29.45 -27.86 -11.74
C THR A 95 -29.81 -29.14 -12.50
N ALA A 96 -28.81 -29.92 -12.91
CA ALA A 96 -28.97 -31.16 -13.68
C ALA A 96 -29.10 -32.42 -12.78
N ASP A 97 -28.52 -32.40 -11.58
CA ASP A 97 -28.58 -33.52 -10.64
C ASP A 97 -28.70 -33.00 -9.20
N THR A 98 -29.86 -33.23 -8.58
CA THR A 98 -30.15 -32.71 -7.24
C THR A 98 -29.35 -33.39 -6.13
N THR A 99 -28.66 -34.50 -6.42
CA THR A 99 -27.78 -35.20 -5.49
C THR A 99 -26.37 -34.59 -5.46
N LEU A 100 -26.03 -33.72 -6.40
CA LEU A 100 -24.68 -33.16 -6.56
C LEU A 100 -24.61 -31.67 -6.23
N GLY A 101 -23.41 -31.24 -5.81
CA GLY A 101 -23.13 -29.88 -5.37
C GLY A 101 -21.67 -29.49 -5.66
N PRO A 102 -21.33 -28.20 -5.58
CA PRO A 102 -19.96 -27.74 -5.76
C PRO A 102 -19.08 -28.20 -4.60
N ILE A 103 -17.78 -28.41 -4.86
CA ILE A 103 -16.80 -28.77 -3.82
C ILE A 103 -15.92 -27.55 -3.54
N PHE A 104 -15.94 -27.04 -2.31
CA PHE A 104 -15.13 -25.90 -1.88
C PHE A 104 -13.85 -26.37 -1.20
N ASN A 105 -12.70 -26.04 -1.78
CA ASN A 105 -11.38 -26.40 -1.26
C ASN A 105 -10.75 -25.26 -0.45
N GLY A 106 -11.18 -24.01 -0.65
CA GLY A 106 -10.69 -22.86 0.09
C GLY A 106 -10.79 -21.56 -0.70
N TYR A 107 -10.10 -20.53 -0.25
CA TYR A 107 -10.03 -19.24 -0.92
C TYR A 107 -8.68 -18.58 -0.64
N GLN A 108 -8.26 -17.72 -1.55
CA GLN A 108 -7.06 -16.89 -1.41
C GLN A 108 -7.44 -15.43 -1.59
N ILE A 109 -6.87 -14.56 -0.77
CA ILE A 109 -7.09 -13.10 -0.84
C ILE A 109 -5.74 -12.42 -0.97
N LYS A 110 -5.70 -11.39 -1.81
CA LYS A 110 -4.56 -10.48 -1.95
C LYS A 110 -5.01 -9.06 -1.64
N SER A 111 -4.34 -8.45 -0.68
CA SER A 111 -4.53 -7.05 -0.29
C SER A 111 -3.23 -6.29 -0.37
N LEU A 112 -3.32 -4.99 -0.61
CA LEU A 112 -2.20 -4.06 -0.54
C LEU A 112 -2.35 -3.20 0.72
N PRO A 113 -1.29 -2.98 1.51
CA PRO A 113 -1.31 -1.96 2.55
C PRO A 113 -1.68 -0.60 1.96
N ALA A 114 -2.57 0.12 2.63
CA ALA A 114 -3.06 1.42 2.18
C ALA A 114 -2.32 2.55 2.87
N ILE A 115 -0.98 2.46 2.92
CA ILE A 115 -0.15 3.56 3.40
C ILE A 115 -0.34 4.76 2.47
N PRO A 116 -0.42 6.00 3.00
CA PRO A 116 -0.39 7.20 2.19
C PRO A 116 0.79 7.17 1.23
N ARG A 117 0.59 7.61 -0.02
CA ARG A 117 1.69 7.66 -0.99
C ARG A 117 2.75 8.63 -0.50
N GLN A 118 3.93 8.09 -0.22
CA GLN A 118 5.11 8.87 0.07
C GLN A 118 5.64 9.49 -1.22
N ARG A 119 6.01 10.77 -1.17
CA ARG A 119 6.61 11.50 -2.28
C ARG A 119 8.12 11.59 -2.07
N LEU A 120 8.88 11.44 -3.15
CA LEU A 120 10.29 11.78 -3.19
C LEU A 120 10.42 13.18 -3.78
N ILE A 121 10.95 14.11 -3.00
CA ILE A 121 11.17 15.49 -3.42
C ILE A 121 12.68 15.75 -3.41
N GLN A 122 13.21 16.23 -4.53
CA GLN A 122 14.63 16.53 -4.67
C GLN A 122 14.87 18.03 -4.51
N TYR A 123 15.71 18.39 -3.54
CA TYR A 123 16.09 19.76 -3.25
C TYR A 123 17.54 20.00 -3.70
N PRO A 124 17.77 20.81 -4.75
CA PRO A 124 19.11 21.29 -5.05
C PRO A 124 19.49 22.38 -4.07
N VAL A 125 20.51 22.13 -3.25
CA VAL A 125 21.08 23.12 -2.33
C VAL A 125 22.48 23.49 -2.78
N PHE A 126 22.80 24.78 -2.65
CA PHE A 126 24.17 25.24 -2.79
C PHE A 126 24.97 24.76 -1.57
N CYS A 127 26.17 24.26 -1.82
CA CYS A 127 27.06 23.76 -0.79
C CYS A 127 28.46 24.30 -1.10
N TYR A 128 28.66 25.60 -0.83
CA TYR A 128 29.93 26.28 -0.99
C TYR A 128 30.43 26.83 0.35
N ASP A 129 31.75 26.95 0.49
CA ASP A 129 32.36 27.48 1.73
C ASP A 129 31.88 28.90 2.03
N HIS A 130 31.68 29.70 0.97
CA HIS A 130 31.16 31.05 1.02
C HIS A 130 29.96 31.16 0.09
N GLU A 131 28.81 31.53 0.63
CA GLU A 131 27.56 31.71 -0.10
C GLU A 131 27.07 33.15 0.04
N THR A 132 26.50 33.69 -1.03
CA THR A 132 26.00 35.06 -1.05
C THR A 132 24.50 35.06 -1.26
N ASP A 133 23.78 35.77 -0.40
CA ASP A 133 22.34 35.94 -0.56
C ASP A 133 22.00 36.92 -1.72
N LYS A 134 20.69 37.08 -1.99
CA LYS A 134 20.22 38.00 -3.04
C LYS A 134 20.56 39.49 -2.77
N PHE A 135 20.94 39.84 -1.55
CA PHE A 135 21.31 41.19 -1.13
C PHE A 135 22.84 41.40 -1.09
N GLY A 136 23.62 40.40 -1.49
CA GLY A 136 25.08 40.49 -1.49
C GLY A 136 25.72 40.22 -0.13
N VAL A 137 24.94 39.73 0.86
CA VAL A 137 25.48 39.36 2.17
C VAL A 137 26.11 37.99 2.06
N GLU A 138 27.41 37.95 2.31
CA GLU A 138 28.20 36.72 2.33
C GLU A 138 28.10 36.04 3.70
N VAL A 139 27.85 34.74 3.67
CA VAL A 139 27.85 33.86 4.84
C VAL A 139 28.74 32.67 4.54
N GLY A 140 29.57 32.30 5.50
CA GLY A 140 30.42 31.12 5.39
C GLY A 140 31.85 31.34 5.87
N TYR A 141 32.61 30.27 5.81
CA TYR A 141 34.03 30.20 6.14
C TYR A 141 34.65 29.02 5.39
N GLU A 142 35.98 29.01 5.27
CA GLU A 142 36.70 27.91 4.61
C GLU A 142 36.44 26.57 5.31
N GLY A 143 35.96 25.56 4.56
CA GLY A 143 35.50 24.27 5.09
C GLY A 143 34.02 24.21 5.47
N SER A 144 33.27 25.32 5.41
CA SER A 144 31.85 25.33 5.78
C SER A 144 30.98 24.42 4.91
N ALA A 145 31.32 24.22 3.63
CA ALA A 145 30.60 23.28 2.77
C ALA A 145 30.75 21.83 3.27
N TRP A 146 31.95 21.45 3.68
CA TRP A 146 32.24 20.12 4.21
C TRP A 146 31.51 19.87 5.54
N ASP A 147 31.56 20.85 6.45
CA ASP A 147 30.88 20.72 7.75
C ASP A 147 29.36 20.57 7.60
N ARG A 148 28.73 21.34 6.69
CA ARG A 148 27.29 21.23 6.42
C ARG A 148 26.91 19.90 5.79
N MET A 149 27.72 19.41 4.85
CA MET A 149 27.53 18.09 4.26
C MET A 149 27.59 17.01 5.34
N GLN A 150 28.61 17.03 6.20
CA GLN A 150 28.77 16.05 7.27
C GLN A 150 27.61 16.07 8.27
N GLN A 151 27.04 17.24 8.57
CA GLN A 151 25.85 17.35 9.40
C GLN A 151 24.64 16.67 8.77
N LEU A 152 24.43 16.86 7.46
CA LEU A 152 23.34 16.19 6.74
C LEU A 152 23.57 14.68 6.65
N GLU A 153 24.81 14.24 6.43
CA GLU A 153 25.19 12.82 6.42
C GLU A 153 24.98 12.18 7.79
N ALA A 154 25.20 12.91 8.87
CA ALA A 154 24.93 12.43 10.23
C ALA A 154 23.42 12.22 10.46
N VAL A 155 22.57 13.13 9.98
CA VAL A 155 21.11 12.99 10.06
C VAL A 155 20.62 11.83 9.19
N GLU A 156 21.16 11.69 7.99
CA GLU A 156 20.87 10.55 7.10
C GLU A 156 21.25 9.22 7.76
N ASN A 157 22.46 9.10 8.33
CA ASN A 157 22.92 7.88 8.99
C ASN A 157 22.11 7.52 10.26
N LEU A 158 21.57 8.50 10.96
CA LEU A 158 20.67 8.27 12.09
C LEU A 158 19.30 7.75 11.63
N GLY A 159 18.92 8.04 10.37
CA GLY A 159 17.59 7.73 9.85
C GLY A 159 16.49 8.51 10.58
N ASP A 160 16.80 9.71 11.09
CA ASP A 160 15.85 10.53 11.83
C ASP A 160 14.93 11.31 10.88
N THR A 161 13.75 11.66 11.39
CA THR A 161 12.79 12.51 10.67
C THR A 161 13.14 13.97 10.82
N LEU A 162 12.99 14.74 9.75
CA LEU A 162 13.21 16.18 9.72
C LEU A 162 11.96 16.91 9.23
N VAL A 163 11.83 18.17 9.64
CA VAL A 163 10.76 19.04 9.17
C VAL A 163 11.29 19.87 8.01
N VAL A 164 10.70 19.71 6.83
CA VAL A 164 10.96 20.55 5.67
C VAL A 164 9.97 21.70 5.66
N GLN A 165 10.48 22.93 5.53
CA GLN A 165 9.66 24.14 5.40
C GLN A 165 10.03 24.88 4.11
N ASP A 166 9.06 25.06 3.22
CA ASP A 166 9.22 25.94 2.06
C ASP A 166 8.62 27.32 2.38
N PHE A 167 9.50 28.28 2.65
CA PHE A 167 9.10 29.66 2.97
C PHE A 167 8.44 30.40 1.80
N ARG A 168 8.52 29.90 0.56
CA ARG A 168 7.88 30.54 -0.61
C ARG A 168 6.40 30.21 -0.70
N THR A 169 6.03 28.98 -0.34
CA THR A 169 4.64 28.48 -0.42
C THR A 169 3.98 28.41 0.95
N GLY A 170 4.76 28.44 2.05
CA GLY A 170 4.28 28.19 3.40
C GLY A 170 4.01 26.72 3.72
N GLU A 171 4.41 25.81 2.83
CA GLU A 171 4.26 24.37 3.02
C GLU A 171 5.27 23.84 4.06
N SER A 172 4.80 22.98 4.96
CA SER A 172 5.64 22.29 5.93
C SER A 172 5.23 20.82 5.99
N PHE A 173 6.20 19.91 5.91
CA PHE A 173 5.96 18.46 6.04
C PHE A 173 7.10 17.76 6.77
N ILE A 174 6.81 16.56 7.29
CA ILE A 174 7.81 15.69 7.92
C ILE A 174 8.33 14.74 6.85
N GLY A 175 9.65 14.64 6.75
CA GLY A 175 10.34 13.78 5.81
C GLY A 175 11.55 13.09 6.40
N LEU A 176 12.13 12.19 5.63
CA LEU A 176 13.40 11.53 5.92
C LEU A 176 14.33 11.72 4.72
N ILE A 177 15.62 11.94 4.95
CA ILE A 177 16.64 11.97 3.88
C ILE A 177 16.80 10.55 3.38
N GLU A 178 16.48 10.33 2.10
CA GLU A 178 16.63 9.02 1.45
C GLU A 178 18.01 8.86 0.82
N GLU A 179 18.51 9.95 0.24
CA GLU A 179 19.77 9.97 -0.51
C GLU A 179 20.28 11.40 -0.62
N MET A 180 21.61 11.55 -0.64
CA MET A 180 22.30 12.78 -1.01
C MET A 180 23.31 12.53 -2.13
N ASP A 181 23.21 13.29 -3.22
CA ASP A 181 24.17 13.25 -4.33
C ASP A 181 24.92 14.59 -4.41
N PHE A 182 26.25 14.53 -4.32
CA PHE A 182 27.10 15.71 -4.33
C PHE A 182 27.85 15.88 -5.65
N ILE A 183 27.52 16.94 -6.36
CA ILE A 183 28.16 17.32 -7.60
C ILE A 183 29.18 18.42 -7.28
N ASN A 184 30.43 18.03 -7.05
CA ASN A 184 31.53 18.98 -6.87
C ASN A 184 31.75 19.79 -8.15
N ARG A 185 31.74 21.12 -8.03
CA ARG A 185 31.92 22.07 -9.15
C ARG A 185 32.98 23.13 -8.87
N THR A 186 33.61 23.13 -7.69
CA THR A 186 34.63 24.11 -7.35
C THR A 186 35.99 23.68 -7.93
N PRO A 187 36.63 24.49 -8.79
CA PRO A 187 37.98 24.22 -9.26
C PRO A 187 38.99 24.27 -8.10
N THR A 188 39.99 23.39 -8.12
CA THR A 188 41.12 23.47 -7.19
C THR A 188 42.06 24.60 -7.62
N ASP A 189 42.12 25.68 -6.84
CA ASP A 189 43.07 26.79 -7.05
C ASP A 189 43.65 27.22 -5.69
N LYS A 190 44.82 27.86 -5.67
CA LYS A 190 45.60 28.20 -4.45
C LYS A 190 44.84 29.05 -3.40
N ARG A 191 43.69 29.63 -3.78
CA ARG A 191 42.85 30.48 -2.92
C ARG A 191 41.53 29.82 -2.51
N PHE A 192 41.25 28.63 -3.01
CA PHE A 192 40.00 27.92 -2.73
C PHE A 192 40.33 26.55 -2.14
N SER A 193 39.52 26.11 -1.17
CA SER A 193 39.63 24.77 -0.57
C SER A 193 39.48 23.64 -1.61
N GLY A 194 38.89 23.92 -2.78
CA GLY A 194 38.60 22.94 -3.83
C GLY A 194 37.35 22.10 -3.53
N PHE A 195 36.64 22.40 -2.44
CA PHE A 195 35.44 21.72 -2.02
C PHE A 195 34.23 22.65 -2.13
N GLY A 196 33.29 22.32 -3.02
CA GLY A 196 32.02 23.01 -3.11
C GLY A 196 31.27 22.72 -4.40
N GLY A 197 29.96 22.85 -4.37
CA GLY A 197 29.15 22.48 -5.52
C GLY A 197 27.66 22.50 -5.26
N THR A 198 26.95 21.63 -5.97
CA THR A 198 25.52 21.43 -5.80
C THR A 198 25.29 20.11 -5.10
N LEU A 199 24.61 20.14 -3.96
CA LEU A 199 24.16 18.96 -3.24
C LEU A 199 22.68 18.73 -3.57
N LEU A 200 22.35 17.56 -4.07
CA LEU A 200 20.98 17.14 -4.35
C LEU A 200 20.51 16.29 -3.18
N VAL A 201 19.63 16.85 -2.35
CA VAL A 201 19.06 16.14 -1.20
C VAL A 201 17.70 15.58 -1.60
N THR A 202 17.55 14.26 -1.59
CA THR A 202 16.28 13.59 -1.87
C THR A 202 15.58 13.28 -0.56
N ILE A 203 14.41 13.89 -0.34
CA ILE A 203 13.62 13.73 0.87
C ILE A 203 12.36 12.93 0.55
N ARG A 204 12.13 11.86 1.33
CA ARG A 204 10.91 11.07 1.31
C ARG A 204 9.93 11.64 2.34
N SER A 205 8.73 12.05 1.92
CA SER A 205 7.66 12.44 2.86
C SER A 205 7.20 11.21 3.66
N VAL A 206 7.01 11.35 4.97
CA VAL A 206 6.53 10.26 5.85
C VAL A 206 5.01 10.19 5.87
#